data_AF-R9JVL0-F1
#
_entry.id   AF-R9JVL0-F1
#
_cell.length_a   1.000
_cell.length_b   1.000
_cell.length_c   1.000
_cell.angle_alpha   90.00
_cell.angle_beta   90.00
_cell.angle_gamma   90.00
#
_symmetry.space_group_name_H-M   'P 1'
#
loop_
_entity.id
_entity.type
_entity.pdbx_description
1 polymer ?
#
loop_
_entity_poly.entity_id
_entity_poly.type
_entity_poly.pdbx_seq_one_letter_code
_entity_poly.pdbx_strand_id
1 'polypeptide(L)' 'MSEKEQLKQIIDRLPDYKLAYIANLIIGIEKTNIEEIEPDEWDLEMIEHAKKINDGHGIPIETLASELGVKL' A
#
# COMPACT_ATOMS: atom_id res chain seq x y z
N MET A 1 1.40 25.70 1.13
CA MET A 1 0.00 25.39 0.79
C MET A 1 -0.30 24.04 1.42
N SER A 2 -1.42 23.88 2.13
CA SER A 2 -1.72 22.58 2.73
C SER A 2 -2.08 21.56 1.64
N GLU A 3 -1.87 20.28 1.91
CA GLU A 3 -2.30 19.18 1.04
C GLU A 3 -3.80 19.25 0.76
N LYS A 4 -4.59 19.71 1.75
CA LYS A 4 -6.03 19.91 1.63
C LYS A 4 -6.40 21.04 0.67
N GLU A 5 -5.65 22.14 0.66
CA GLU A 5 -5.82 23.22 -0.33
C GLU A 5 -5.45 22.75 -1.74
N GLN A 6 -4.37 21.96 -1.89
CA GLN A 6 -3.97 21.40 -3.18
C GLN A 6 -5.06 20.47 -3.75
N LEU A 7 -5.65 19.62 -2.90
CA LEU A 7 -6.69 18.68 -3.33
C LEU A 7 -7.93 19.41 -3.87
N LYS A 8 -8.37 20.49 -3.20
CA LYS A 8 -9.49 21.33 -3.67
C LYS A 8 -9.22 21.90 -5.06
N GLN A 9 -8.03 22.45 -5.28
CA GLN A 9 -7.66 23.01 -6.60
C GLN A 9 -7.62 21.97 -7.71
N ILE A 10 -7.25 20.72 -7.39
CA ILE A 10 -7.26 19.64 -8.36
C ILE A 10 -8.69 19.25 -8.71
N ILE A 11 -9.56 19.12 -7.71
CA ILE A 11 -10.98 18.77 -7.90
C ILE A 11 -11.68 19.82 -8.76
N ASP A 12 -11.45 21.12 -8.51
CA ASP A 12 -12.09 22.21 -9.26
C ASP A 12 -11.71 22.24 -10.76
N ARG A 13 -10.58 21.62 -11.14
CA ARG A 13 -10.10 21.57 -12.53
C ARG A 13 -10.52 20.31 -13.26
N LEU A 14 -11.11 19.34 -12.58
CA LEU A 14 -11.47 18.06 -13.18
C LEU A 14 -12.82 18.15 -13.89
N PRO A 15 -12.95 17.47 -15.05
CA PRO A 15 -14.24 17.37 -15.71
C PRO A 15 -15.20 16.46 -14.94
N ASP A 16 -16.50 16.81 -14.95
CA ASP A 16 -17.55 16.20 -14.12
C ASP A 16 -17.59 14.67 -14.19
N TYR A 17 -17.36 14.07 -15.35
CA TYR A 17 -17.40 12.61 -15.53
C TYR A 17 -16.33 11.87 -14.70
N LYS A 18 -15.25 12.56 -14.27
CA LYS A 18 -14.22 12.00 -13.38
C LYS A 18 -14.56 12.20 -11.90
N LEU A 19 -15.42 13.17 -11.57
CA LEU A 19 -15.78 13.48 -10.19
C LEU A 19 -16.50 12.31 -9.52
N ALA A 20 -17.35 11.59 -10.25
CA ALA A 20 -18.05 10.42 -9.73
C ALA A 20 -17.10 9.33 -9.23
N TYR A 21 -16.00 9.09 -9.94
CA TYR A 21 -14.98 8.12 -9.53
C TYR A 21 -14.24 8.58 -8.27
N ILE A 22 -13.81 9.85 -8.24
CA ILE A 22 -13.06 10.41 -7.11
C ILE A 22 -13.93 10.51 -5.86
N ALA A 23 -15.19 10.91 -6.00
CA ALA A 23 -16.13 10.98 -4.87
C ALA A 23 -16.29 9.62 -4.19
N ASN A 24 -16.46 8.55 -4.97
CA ASN A 24 -16.57 7.19 -4.41
C ASN A 24 -15.27 6.75 -3.71
N LEU A 25 -14.11 7.11 -4.25
CA LEU A 25 -12.83 6.81 -3.61
C LEU A 25 -12.67 7.55 -2.28
N ILE A 26 -12.96 8.85 -2.25
CA ILE A 26 -12.86 9.67 -1.02
C ILE A 26 -13.85 9.17 0.03
N ILE A 27 -15.08 8.85 -0.36
CA ILE A 27 -16.10 8.25 0.53
C ILE A 27 -15.61 6.89 1.06
N GLY A 28 -14.96 6.09 0.20
CA GLY A 28 -14.35 4.82 0.62
C GLY A 28 -13.31 5.04 1.71
N ILE A 29 -12.35 5.93 1.47
CA ILE A 29 -11.27 6.26 2.42
C ILE A 29 -11.83 6.81 3.73
N GLU A 30 -12.81 7.72 3.67
CA GLU A 30 -13.44 8.31 4.85
C GLU A 30 -14.17 7.26 5.71
N LYS A 31 -14.75 6.24 5.08
CA LYS A 31 -15.39 5.11 5.76
C LYS A 31 -14.42 4.02 6.18
N THR A 32 -13.22 3.98 5.60
CA THR A 32 -12.22 3.01 6.01
C THR A 32 -11.78 3.35 7.43
N ASN A 33 -12.23 2.56 8.39
CA ASN A 33 -11.69 2.59 9.73
C ASN A 33 -10.32 1.92 9.68
N ILE A 34 -9.28 2.69 9.37
CA ILE A 34 -7.88 2.25 9.50
C ILE A 34 -7.52 2.36 10.99
N GLU A 35 -8.23 1.62 11.83
CA GLU A 35 -7.70 1.33 13.15
C GLU A 35 -6.62 0.26 12.96
N GLU A 36 -5.46 0.49 13.56
CA GLU A 36 -4.46 -0.55 13.73
C GLU A 36 -5.09 -1.59 14.67
N ILE A 37 -5.67 -2.63 14.08
CA ILE A 37 -6.27 -3.72 14.83
C ILE A 37 -5.11 -4.58 15.31
N GLU A 38 -5.04 -4.80 16.63
CA GLU A 38 -4.06 -5.72 17.21
C GLU A 38 -4.19 -7.09 16.53
N PRO A 39 -3.08 -7.72 16.12
CA PRO A 39 -3.12 -9.02 15.45
C PRO A 39 -3.86 -10.03 16.31
N ASP A 40 -4.80 -10.77 15.72
CA ASP A 40 -5.43 -11.88 16.42
C ASP A 40 -4.52 -13.11 16.47
N GLU A 41 -4.96 -14.19 17.13
CA GLU A 41 -4.16 -15.41 17.24
C GLU A 41 -3.79 -15.99 15.86
N TRP A 42 -4.70 -15.88 14.88
CA TRP A 42 -4.45 -16.38 13.54
C TRP A 42 -3.42 -15.53 12.80
N ASP A 43 -3.48 -14.21 12.95
CA ASP A 43 -2.47 -13.29 12.40
C ASP A 43 -1.08 -13.60 12.96
N LEU A 44 -0.98 -13.81 14.28
CA LEU A 44 0.29 -14.18 14.93
C LEU A 44 0.82 -15.53 14.45
N GLU A 45 -0.04 -16.52 14.26
CA GLU A 45 0.33 -17.82 13.68
C GLU A 45 0.85 -17.67 12.25
N MET A 46 0.22 -16.83 11.44
CA MET A 46 0.66 -16.56 10.06
C MET A 46 2.02 -15.87 10.02
N ILE A 47 2.26 -14.91 10.92
CA ILE A 47 3.57 -14.24 11.06
C ILE A 47 4.64 -15.26 11.45
N GLU A 48 4.38 -16.11 12.44
CA GLU A 48 5.34 -17.13 12.88
C GLU A 48 5.58 -18.21 11.81
N HIS A 49 4.56 -18.57 11.03
CA HIS A 49 4.73 -19.46 9.90
C HIS A 49 5.58 -18.83 8.79
N ALA A 50 5.34 -17.56 8.46
CA ALA A 50 6.12 -16.84 7.45
C ALA A 50 7.60 -16.78 7.82
N LYS A 51 7.93 -16.51 9.10
CA LYS A 51 9.31 -16.50 9.61
C LYS A 51 10.08 -17.81 9.43
N LYS A 52 9.39 -18.95 9.36
CA LYS A 52 10.03 -20.26 9.11
C LYS A 52 10.49 -20.43 7.67
N ILE A 53 9.85 -19.72 6.74
CA ILE A 53 10.14 -19.80 5.30
C ILE A 53 11.04 -18.65 4.88
N ASN A 54 10.83 -17.47 5.47
CA ASN A 54 11.56 -16.25 5.20
C ASN A 54 11.72 -15.47 6.51
N ASP A 55 12.95 -15.39 7.01
CA ASP A 55 13.33 -14.66 8.22
C ASP A 55 13.41 -13.14 7.99
N GLY A 56 13.08 -12.67 6.79
CA GLY A 56 13.13 -11.27 6.39
C GLY A 56 14.51 -10.82 5.93
N HIS A 57 15.53 -11.69 5.95
CA HIS A 57 16.84 -11.35 5.39
C HIS A 57 16.78 -11.35 3.86
N GLY A 58 16.95 -10.17 3.27
CA GLY A 58 17.12 -10.01 1.83
C GLY A 58 18.57 -10.13 1.39
N ILE A 59 18.78 -10.43 0.10
CA ILE A 59 20.07 -10.30 -0.58
C ILE A 59 20.04 -9.11 -1.55
N PRO A 60 21.20 -8.47 -1.85
CA PRO A 60 21.27 -7.45 -2.90
C PRO A 60 20.79 -8.01 -4.25
N ILE A 61 20.12 -7.17 -5.05
CA ILE A 61 19.54 -7.58 -6.33
C ILE A 61 20.61 -8.09 -7.31
N GLU A 62 21.82 -7.56 -7.22
CA GLU A 62 22.98 -7.98 -8.01
C GLU A 62 23.42 -9.41 -7.66
N THR A 63 23.32 -9.78 -6.37
CA THR A 63 23.64 -11.15 -5.90
C THR A 63 22.62 -12.13 -6.45
N LEU A 64 21.32 -11.80 -6.34
CA LEU A 64 20.25 -12.61 -6.89
C LEU A 64 20.38 -12.77 -8.42
N ALA A 65 20.65 -11.68 -9.13
CA ALA A 65 20.81 -11.70 -10.58
C ALA A 65 22.00 -12.57 -11.01
N SER A 66 23.11 -12.51 -10.28
CA SER A 66 24.27 -13.38 -10.49
C SER A 66 23.93 -14.86 -10.29
N GLU A 67 23.21 -15.23 -9.21
CA GLU A 67 22.79 -16.61 -8.95
C GLU A 67 21.81 -17.14 -10.01
N LEU A 68 20.93 -16.29 -10.52
CA LEU A 68 19.95 -16.64 -11.55
C LEU A 68 20.51 -16.57 -12.98
N GLY A 69 21.75 -16.11 -13.16
CA GLY A 69 22.35 -15.92 -14.49
C GLY A 69 21.69 -14.81 -15.31
N VAL A 70 21.03 -13.87 -14.65
CA VAL A 70 20.36 -12.71 -15.28
C VAL A 70 21.30 -11.51 -15.24
N LYS A 71 21.35 -10.76 -16.34
CA LYS A 71 22.11 -9.51 -16.41
C LYS A 71 21.18 -8.34 -16.07
N LEU A 72 21.54 -7.57 -15.05
CA LEU A 72 20.87 -6.32 -14.68
C LEU A 72 21.30 -5.17 -15.61
#